data_AF-U9U812-F1
#
_entry.id   AF-U9U812-F1
#
_cell.length_a   1.000
_cell.length_b   1.000
_cell.length_c   1.000
_cell.angle_alpha   90.00
_cell.angle_beta   90.00
_cell.angle_gamma   90.00
#
_symmetry.space_group_name_H-M   'P 1'
#
loop_
_entity.id
_entity.type
_entity.pdbx_description
1 polymer ?
#
loop_
_entity_poly.entity_id
_entity_poly.type
_entity_poly.pdbx_seq_one_letter_code
_entity_poly.pdbx_strand_id
1 'polypeptide(L)' 'MKICQGLRPKSNYKIPQLVFDIINQCWDADLSKRPKAIELNSVIYEQIKEADE' A
#
# COMPACT_ATOMS: atom_id res chain seq x y z
N MET A 1 -11.21 -18.77 8.40
CA MET A 1 -11.42 -17.34 8.67
C MET A 1 -10.11 -16.67 9.14
N LYS A 2 -9.01 -16.73 8.36
CA LYS A 2 -7.68 -16.24 8.78
C LYS A 2 -7.50 -14.72 8.61
N ILE A 3 -8.12 -14.15 7.57
CA ILE A 3 -8.04 -12.71 7.24
C ILE A 3 -8.73 -11.84 8.30
N CYS A 4 -9.86 -12.31 8.86
CA CYS A 4 -10.56 -11.64 9.96
C CYS A 4 -9.75 -11.61 11.27
N GLN A 5 -8.70 -12.44 11.39
CA GLN A 5 -7.74 -12.42 12.49
C GLN A 5 -6.54 -11.50 12.21
N GLY A 6 -6.61 -10.67 11.15
CA GLY A 6 -5.53 -9.76 10.78
C GLY A 6 -4.39 -10.40 9.98
N LEU A 7 -4.43 -11.72 9.72
CA LEU A 7 -3.41 -12.36 8.91
C LEU A 7 -3.48 -11.86 7.46
N ARG A 8 -2.33 -11.51 6.88
CA ARG A 8 -2.16 -11.08 5.49
C ARG A 8 -1.14 -11.97 4.78
N PRO A 9 -1.26 -12.14 3.44
CA PRO A 9 -0.24 -12.82 2.66
C PRO A 9 1.14 -12.16 2.87
N LYS A 10 2.19 -12.96 2.99
CA LYS A 10 3.56 -12.47 2.88
C LYS A 10 3.93 -12.43 1.40
N SER A 11 4.45 -11.32 0.90
CA SER A 11 5.06 -11.27 -0.42
C SER A 11 6.52 -11.72 -0.32
N ASN A 12 6.95 -12.54 -1.27
CA ASN A 12 8.37 -12.83 -1.54
C ASN A 12 8.83 -12.23 -2.88
N TYR A 13 7.95 -11.45 -3.52
CA TYR A 13 8.24 -10.74 -4.75
C TYR A 13 9.22 -9.60 -4.48
N LYS A 14 10.16 -9.39 -5.41
CA LYS A 14 10.97 -8.17 -5.44
C LYS A 14 10.08 -7.05 -6.00
N ILE A 15 9.49 -6.26 -5.10
CA ILE A 15 8.71 -5.08 -5.44
C ILE A 15 9.35 -3.84 -4.81
N PRO A 16 9.17 -2.64 -5.40
CA PRO A 16 9.62 -1.40 -4.79
C PRO A 16 9.03 -1.22 -3.39
N GLN A 17 9.81 -0.63 -2.48
CA GLN A 17 9.40 -0.40 -1.08
C GLN A 17 8.08 0.39 -1.01
N LEU A 18 7.94 1.42 -1.86
CA LEU A 18 6.71 2.21 -1.98
C LEU A 18 5.46 1.33 -2.21
N VAL A 19 5.55 0.36 -3.12
CA VAL A 19 4.43 -0.54 -3.44
C VAL A 19 4.12 -1.46 -2.27
N PHE A 20 5.16 -1.96 -1.58
CA PHE A 20 4.99 -2.79 -0.39
C PHE A 20 4.29 -2.03 0.75
N ASP A 21 4.67 -0.78 0.97
CA ASP A 21 4.10 0.08 2.00
C ASP A 21 2.63 0.41 1.69
N ILE A 22 2.31 0.74 0.44
CA ILE A 22 0.92 0.96 -0.02
C ILE A 22 0.06 -0.29 0.23
N ILE A 23 0.55 -1.48 -0.10
CA ILE A 23 -0.17 -2.73 0.13
C ILE A 23 -0.46 -2.91 1.63
N ASN A 24 0.55 -2.73 2.49
CA ASN A 24 0.38 -2.88 3.94
C ASN A 24 -0.62 -1.87 4.52
N GLN A 25 -0.57 -0.62 4.07
CA GLN A 25 -1.49 0.43 4.53
C GLN A 25 -2.93 0.16 4.07
N CYS A 26 -3.11 -0.30 2.83
CA CYS A 26 -4.43 -0.71 2.31
C CYS A 26 -5.01 -1.92 3.04
N TRP A 27 -4.15 -2.80 3.54
CA TRP A 27 -4.52 -4.01 4.26
C TRP A 27 -4.67 -3.84 5.77
N ASP A 28 -4.52 -2.62 6.30
CA ASP A 28 -4.63 -2.37 7.73
C ASP A 28 -5.95 -2.93 8.28
N ALA A 29 -5.86 -3.56 9.45
CA ALA A 29 -7.01 -4.12 10.14
C ALA A 29 -7.96 -3.00 10.62
N ASP A 30 -7.40 -1.85 10.97
CA ASP A 30 -8.12 -0.63 11.29
C ASP A 30 -8.54 0.08 10.00
N LEU A 31 -9.85 0.19 9.79
CA LEU A 31 -10.43 0.84 8.62
C LEU A 31 -10.06 2.33 8.54
N SER A 32 -9.84 3.00 9.66
CA SER A 32 -9.52 4.43 9.71
C SER A 32 -8.10 4.74 9.21
N LYS A 33 -7.22 3.74 9.19
CA LYS A 33 -5.84 3.85 8.71
C LYS A 33 -5.69 3.56 7.23
N ARG A 34 -6.75 3.05 6.58
CA ARG A 34 -6.70 2.75 5.16
C ARG A 34 -6.76 4.06 4.36
N PRO A 35 -5.87 4.23 3.38
CA PRO A 35 -5.92 5.42 2.54
C PRO A 35 -7.13 5.37 1.61
N LYS A 36 -7.59 6.55 1.20
CA LYS A 36 -8.52 6.69 0.10
C LYS A 36 -7.78 6.50 -1.22
N ALA A 37 -8.48 6.01 -2.24
CA ALA A 37 -7.90 5.84 -3.58
C ALA A 37 -7.30 7.14 -4.15
N ILE A 38 -7.88 8.30 -3.81
CA ILE A 38 -7.36 9.61 -4.24
C ILE A 38 -6.02 9.97 -3.60
N GLU A 39 -5.81 9.59 -2.34
CA GLU A 39 -4.54 9.81 -1.63
C GLU A 39 -3.45 8.93 -2.25
N LEU A 40 -3.77 7.68 -2.56
CA LEU A 40 -2.87 6.76 -3.26
C LEU A 40 -2.50 7.29 -4.66
N ASN A 41 -3.47 7.80 -5.41
CA ASN A 41 -3.24 8.35 -6.75
C ASN A 41 -2.24 9.53 -6.70
N SER A 42 -2.42 10.44 -5.74
CA SER A 42 -1.51 11.57 -5.54
C SER A 42 -0.10 11.10 -5.17
N VAL A 43 0.05 10.18 -4.22
CA VAL A 43 1.37 9.63 -3.82
C VAL A 43 2.09 8.98 -5.00
N ILE A 44 1.39 8.13 -5.76
CA ILE A 44 1.99 7.44 -6.91
C ILE A 44 2.38 8.44 -8.00
N TYR A 45 1.53 9.44 -8.27
CA TYR A 45 1.79 10.45 -9.29
C TYR A 45 3.01 11.30 -8.97
N GLU A 46 3.13 11.82 -7.75
CA GLU A 46 4.30 12.60 -7.34
C GLU A 46 5.58 11.78 -7.40
N GLN A 47 5.54 10.52 -6.98
CA GLN A 47 6.70 9.62 -7.04
C GLN A 47 7.15 9.31 -8.47
N ILE A 48 6.21 9.16 -9.41
CA ILE A 48 6.56 8.99 -10.84
C ILE A 48 7.18 10.26 -11.39
N LYS A 49 6.59 11.41 -11.08
CA LYS A 49 7.11 12.71 -11.52
C LYS A 49 8.54 12.96 -11.02
N GLU A 50 8.82 12.68 -9.74
CA GLU A 50 10.15 12.78 -9.16
C GLU A 50 11.17 11.84 -9.81
N ALA A 51 10.73 10.69 -10.35
CA ALA A 51 11.61 9.74 -11.03
C ALA A 51 11.92 10.10 -12.48
N ASP A 52 11.08 10.94 -13.09
CA ASP A 52 11.22 11.41 -14.48
C ASP A 52 12.02 12.74 -14.58
N GLU A 53 12.37 13.36 -13.44
CA GLU A 53 13.23 14.55 -13.31
C GLU A 53 14.70 14.16 -13.01
#